data_AF-A0A1I1ZBS6-F1
#
_entry.id   AF-A0A1I1ZBS6-F1
#
_cell.length_a   1.000
_cell.length_b   1.000
_cell.length_c   1.000
_cell.angle_alpha   90.00
_cell.angle_beta   90.00
_cell.angle_gamma   90.00
#
_symmetry.space_group_name_H-M   'P 1'
#
loop_
_entity.id
_entity.type
_entity.pdbx_description
1 polymer ?
#
loop_
_entity_poly.entity_id
_entity_poly.type
_entity_poly.pdbx_seq_one_letter_code
_entity_poly.pdbx_strand_id
1 'polypeptide(L)'
;MGLEQQLSLWQPLSKNIYQLRLLTRQRQRLQELKTQCTNQQHALQHSAISDLLITKQLTKLVDVYHQQLAALEIAMRQLIHQDPILNARVQRLIQVKGLGLLSVSVMIAETNGFEGFPNQRNLVSYAGYDVVENHGGARALRYSVRQNPHLQKG
;
A
#
# COMPACT_ATOMS: atom_id res chain seq x y z
N MET A 1 3.11 -31.35 25.74
CA MET A 1 1.92 -31.42 24.85
C MET A 1 1.92 -30.17 23.99
N GLY A 2 2.61 -30.18 22.86
CA GLY A 2 2.69 -29.03 21.96
C GLY A 2 1.41 -28.94 21.13
N LEU A 3 0.66 -27.85 21.28
CA LEU A 3 -0.50 -27.56 20.44
C LEU A 3 -0.02 -27.26 19.03
N GLU A 4 -0.10 -28.26 18.17
CA GLU A 4 0.16 -28.12 16.74
C GLU A 4 -0.96 -27.26 16.15
N GLN A 5 -0.69 -25.99 15.93
CA GLN A 5 -1.62 -25.10 15.24
C GLN A 5 -1.88 -25.69 13.86
N GLN A 6 -3.11 -26.16 13.62
CA GLN A 6 -3.57 -26.51 12.27
C GLN A 6 -3.50 -25.25 11.41
N LEU A 7 -2.40 -25.09 10.68
CA LEU A 7 -2.24 -24.05 9.70
C LEU A 7 -3.19 -24.37 8.55
N SER A 8 -4.15 -23.47 8.31
CA SER A 8 -4.98 -23.52 7.11
C SER A 8 -4.06 -23.49 5.88
N LEU A 9 -4.34 -24.38 4.92
CA LEU A 9 -3.59 -24.46 3.68
C LEU A 9 -3.62 -23.11 2.98
N TRP A 10 -2.45 -22.66 2.54
CA TRP A 10 -2.28 -21.42 1.80
C TRP A 10 -3.17 -21.44 0.55
N GLN A 11 -3.97 -20.40 0.35
CA GLN A 11 -4.82 -20.23 -0.84
C GLN A 11 -4.30 -19.07 -1.69
N PRO A 12 -4.29 -19.22 -3.04
CA PRO A 12 -3.90 -18.15 -3.93
C PRO A 12 -4.91 -17.00 -3.88
N LEU A 13 -4.41 -15.78 -4.11
CA LEU A 13 -5.28 -14.60 -4.25
C LEU A 13 -6.31 -14.81 -5.36
N SER A 14 -7.54 -14.39 -5.14
CA SER A 14 -8.52 -14.30 -6.23
C SER A 14 -7.98 -13.36 -7.31
N LYS A 15 -8.30 -13.67 -8.58
CA LYS A 15 -7.78 -12.91 -9.74
C LYS A 15 -8.01 -11.41 -9.61
N ASN A 16 -9.18 -11.00 -9.12
CA ASN A 16 -9.56 -9.60 -8.95
C ASN A 16 -8.77 -8.93 -7.83
N ILE A 17 -8.55 -9.59 -6.70
CA ILE A 17 -7.73 -9.07 -5.60
C ILE A 17 -6.26 -8.97 -6.03
N TYR A 18 -5.78 -9.92 -6.82
CA TYR A 18 -4.42 -9.87 -7.36
C TYR A 18 -4.23 -8.68 -8.31
N GLN A 19 -5.18 -8.45 -9.21
CA GLN A 19 -5.18 -7.28 -10.08
C GLN A 19 -5.25 -5.97 -9.27
N LEU A 20 -6.09 -5.91 -8.23
CA LEU A 20 -6.18 -4.75 -7.34
C LEU A 20 -4.84 -4.50 -6.62
N ARG A 21 -4.14 -5.56 -6.19
CA ARG A 21 -2.79 -5.47 -5.60
C ARG A 21 -1.76 -4.93 -6.58
N LEU A 22 -1.80 -5.34 -7.84
CA LEU A 22 -0.89 -4.80 -8.86
C LEU A 22 -1.15 -3.30 -9.08
N LEU A 23 -2.42 -2.89 -9.20
CA LEU A 23 -2.80 -1.49 -9.42
C LEU A 23 -2.41 -0.59 -8.23
N THR A 24 -2.68 -1.03 -7.01
CA THR A 24 -2.32 -0.29 -5.79
C THR A 24 -0.82 -0.11 -5.63
N ARG A 25 -0.03 -1.17 -5.89
CA ARG A 25 1.44 -1.08 -5.87
C ARG A 25 1.99 -0.19 -6.97
N GLN A 26 1.44 -0.26 -8.18
CA GLN A 26 1.85 0.61 -9.27
C GLN A 26 1.54 2.08 -8.96
N ARG A 27 0.37 2.37 -8.39
CA ARG A 27 0.01 3.71 -7.93
C ARG A 27 1.03 4.24 -6.92
N GLN A 28 1.42 3.43 -5.94
CA GLN A 28 2.44 3.83 -4.96
C GLN A 28 3.77 4.18 -5.64
N ARG A 29 4.23 3.35 -6.57
CA ARG A 29 5.47 3.62 -7.33
C ARG A 29 5.39 4.94 -8.10
N LEU A 30 4.28 5.20 -8.79
CA LEU A 30 4.09 6.46 -9.51
C LEU A 30 4.04 7.67 -8.58
N GLN A 31 3.45 7.52 -7.38
CA GLN A 31 3.43 8.58 -6.38
C GLN A 31 4.85 8.89 -5.86
N GLU A 32 5.67 7.86 -5.65
CA GLU A 32 7.08 8.00 -5.25
C GLU A 32 7.90 8.68 -6.35
N LEU A 33 7.75 8.27 -7.61
CA LEU A 33 8.40 8.92 -8.76
C LEU A 33 7.99 10.38 -8.93
N LYS A 34 6.69 10.67 -8.80
CA LYS A 34 6.20 12.06 -8.80
C LYS A 34 6.88 12.88 -7.71
N THR A 35 6.96 12.35 -6.49
CA THR A 35 7.58 13.04 -5.36
C THR A 35 9.07 13.30 -5.61
N GLN A 36 9.77 12.34 -6.21
CA GLN A 36 11.18 12.53 -6.61
C GLN A 36 11.34 13.65 -7.62
N CYS A 37 10.50 13.69 -8.67
CA CYS A 37 10.54 14.76 -9.67
C CYS A 37 10.21 16.13 -9.07
N THR A 38 9.21 16.23 -8.20
CA THR A 38 8.88 17.51 -7.54
C THR A 38 10.01 17.98 -6.63
N ASN A 39 10.67 17.05 -5.94
CA ASN A 39 11.84 17.37 -5.11
C ASN A 39 13.01 17.88 -5.97
N GLN A 40 13.25 17.27 -7.13
CA GLN A 40 14.26 17.75 -8.09
C GLN A 40 13.92 19.15 -8.62
N GLN A 41 12.66 19.41 -8.95
CA GLN A 41 12.23 20.75 -9.37
C GLN A 41 12.48 21.80 -8.28
N HIS A 42 12.11 21.49 -7.04
CA HIS A 42 12.33 22.38 -5.90
C HIS A 42 13.83 22.63 -5.68
N ALA A 43 14.67 21.59 -5.76
CA ALA A 43 16.12 21.75 -5.65
C ALA A 43 16.71 22.64 -6.76
N LEU A 44 16.23 22.51 -8.01
CA LEU A 44 16.67 23.35 -9.13
C LEU A 44 16.22 24.81 -8.98
N GLN A 45 15.03 25.06 -8.41
CA GLN A 45 14.54 26.42 -8.15
C GLN A 45 15.40 27.18 -7.13
N HIS A 46 15.98 26.46 -6.16
CA HIS A 46 16.87 27.04 -5.13
C HIS A 46 18.35 26.93 -5.47
N SER A 47 18.70 26.41 -6.65
CA SER A 47 20.08 26.31 -7.13
C SER A 47 20.55 27.65 -7.72
N ALA A 48 21.83 27.98 -7.55
CA ALA A 48 22.45 29.15 -8.17
C ALA A 48 22.46 29.09 -9.71
N ILE A 49 22.32 27.90 -10.28
CA ILE A 49 22.26 27.64 -11.72
C ILE A 49 20.99 26.84 -11.99
N SER A 50 20.09 27.42 -12.79
CA SER A 50 18.84 26.79 -13.20
C SER A 50 18.80 26.65 -14.72
N ASP A 51 18.54 25.44 -15.21
CA ASP A 51 18.32 25.18 -16.63
C ASP A 51 16.81 25.13 -16.93
N LEU A 52 16.37 25.96 -17.87
CA LEU A 52 14.97 26.08 -18.29
C LEU A 52 14.45 24.83 -19.01
N LEU A 53 15.32 24.11 -19.74
CA LEU A 53 14.99 22.87 -20.42
C LEU A 53 14.73 21.78 -19.38
N ILE A 54 15.62 21.60 -18.42
CA ILE A 54 15.49 20.59 -17.35
C ILE A 54 14.22 20.84 -16.55
N THR A 55 13.95 22.10 -16.18
CA THR A 55 12.73 22.47 -15.44
C THR A 55 11.47 22.09 -16.22
N LYS A 56 11.41 22.41 -17.52
CA LYS A 56 10.28 22.03 -18.39
C LYS A 56 10.11 20.52 -18.52
N GLN A 57 11.21 19.76 -18.61
CA GLN A 57 11.14 18.29 -18.67
C GLN A 57 10.54 17.72 -17.38
N LEU A 58 11.00 18.17 -16.22
CA LEU A 58 10.47 17.72 -14.94
C LEU A 58 8.99 18.06 -14.77
N THR A 59 8.56 19.26 -15.21
CA THR A 59 7.13 19.63 -15.13
C THR A 59 6.27 18.70 -15.97
N LYS A 60 6.71 18.41 -17.21
CA LYS A 60 6.02 17.45 -18.07
C LYS A 60 5.95 16.05 -17.44
N LEU A 61 7.02 15.59 -16.79
CA LEU A 61 7.01 14.30 -16.11
C LEU A 61 5.99 14.28 -14.95
N VAL A 62 5.96 15.33 -14.14
CA VAL A 62 4.98 15.47 -13.05
C VAL A 62 3.54 15.44 -13.58
N ASP A 63 3.26 16.13 -14.68
CA ASP A 63 1.95 16.11 -15.34
C ASP A 63 1.57 14.70 -15.85
N VAL A 64 2.52 14.00 -16.49
CA VAL A 64 2.31 12.62 -16.92
C VAL A 64 2.01 11.71 -15.74
N TYR A 65 2.75 11.83 -14.63
CA TYR A 65 2.46 11.04 -13.43
C TYR A 65 1.10 11.36 -12.83
N HIS A 66 0.67 12.62 -12.85
CA HIS A 66 -0.68 13.01 -12.43
C HIS A 66 -1.76 12.32 -13.27
N GLN A 67 -1.63 12.33 -14.59
CA GLN A 67 -2.58 11.66 -15.48
C GLN A 67 -2.61 10.15 -15.27
N GLN A 68 -1.44 9.51 -15.14
CA GLN A 68 -1.37 8.07 -14.88
C GLN A 68 -1.95 7.68 -13.52
N LEU A 69 -1.74 8.49 -12.47
CA LEU A 69 -2.35 8.27 -11.16
C LEU A 69 -3.88 8.35 -11.22
N ALA A 70 -4.44 9.32 -11.96
CA ALA A 70 -5.88 9.43 -12.17
C ALA A 70 -6.43 8.23 -12.95
N ALA A 71 -5.74 7.79 -14.01
CA ALA A 71 -6.12 6.61 -14.78
C ALA A 71 -6.13 5.33 -13.93
N LEU A 72 -5.14 5.16 -13.05
CA LEU A 72 -5.10 4.03 -12.11
C LEU A 72 -6.26 4.09 -11.11
N GLU A 73 -6.61 5.27 -10.60
CA GLU A 73 -7.76 5.44 -9.70
C GLU A 73 -9.07 5.01 -10.38
N ILE A 74 -9.28 5.41 -11.63
CA ILE A 74 -10.44 4.99 -12.43
C ILE A 74 -10.43 3.47 -12.64
N ALA A 75 -9.29 2.89 -13.02
CA ALA A 75 -9.16 1.45 -13.23
C ALA A 75 -9.44 0.65 -11.94
N MET A 76 -8.97 1.12 -10.78
CA MET A 76 -9.27 0.50 -9.49
C MET A 76 -10.77 0.55 -9.17
N ARG A 77 -11.42 1.71 -9.38
CA ARG A 77 -12.88 1.84 -9.17
C ARG A 77 -13.68 0.91 -10.07
N GLN A 78 -13.29 0.81 -11.35
CA GLN A 78 -13.94 -0.09 -12.31
C GLN A 78 -13.78 -1.56 -11.90
N LEU A 79 -12.57 -1.97 -11.51
CA LEU A 79 -12.30 -3.34 -11.05
C LEU A 79 -13.13 -3.69 -9.81
N ILE A 80 -13.23 -2.76 -8.86
CA ILE A 80 -14.06 -2.94 -7.66
C ILE A 80 -15.54 -3.06 -8.04
N HIS A 81 -16.03 -2.23 -8.96
CA HIS A 81 -17.44 -2.24 -9.37
C HIS A 81 -17.83 -3.49 -10.17
N GLN A 82 -16.90 -4.07 -10.93
CA GLN A 82 -17.12 -5.29 -11.71
C GLN A 82 -17.31 -6.53 -10.84
N ASP A 83 -16.79 -6.52 -9.61
CA ASP A 83 -16.91 -7.62 -8.65
C ASP A 83 -17.88 -7.22 -7.52
N PRO A 84 -19.13 -7.72 -7.52
CA PRO A 84 -20.12 -7.33 -6.52
C PRO A 84 -19.74 -7.74 -5.10
N ILE A 85 -18.98 -8.84 -4.95
CA ILE A 85 -18.51 -9.31 -3.64
C ILE A 85 -17.45 -8.33 -3.12
N LEU A 86 -16.49 -7.96 -3.97
CA LEU A 86 -15.46 -6.98 -3.65
C LEU A 86 -16.06 -5.61 -3.36
N ASN A 87 -17.01 -5.14 -4.17
CA ASN A 87 -17.69 -3.87 -3.95
C ASN A 87 -18.42 -3.84 -2.61
N ALA A 88 -19.19 -4.89 -2.27
CA ALA A 88 -19.88 -4.96 -0.99
C ALA A 88 -18.94 -4.95 0.22
N ARG A 89 -17.73 -5.52 0.09
CA ARG A 89 -16.67 -5.45 1.11
C ARG A 89 -16.08 -4.05 1.21
N VAL A 90 -15.78 -3.41 0.07
CA VAL A 90 -15.25 -2.03 0.01
C VAL A 90 -16.26 -1.04 0.63
N GLN A 91 -17.53 -1.11 0.25
CA GLN A 91 -18.57 -0.20 0.75
C GLN A 91 -18.73 -0.29 2.28
N ARG A 92 -18.68 -1.50 2.84
CA ARG A 92 -18.72 -1.69 4.30
C ARG A 92 -17.54 -1.04 5.01
N LEU A 93 -16.35 -1.08 4.43
CA LEU A 93 -15.15 -0.50 5.04
C LEU A 93 -15.09 1.03 4.88
N ILE A 94 -15.61 1.58 3.77
CA ILE A 94 -15.68 3.04 3.56
C ILE A 94 -16.64 3.72 4.55
N GLN A 95 -17.63 3.01 5.10
CA GLN A 95 -18.52 3.55 6.14
C GLN A 95 -17.79 3.92 7.43
N VAL A 96 -16.59 3.38 7.66
CA VAL A 96 -15.75 3.75 8.79
C VAL A 96 -15.19 5.16 8.56
N LYS A 97 -15.51 6.09 9.46
CA LYS A 97 -15.02 7.46 9.40
C LYS A 97 -13.49 7.48 9.28
N GLY A 98 -12.98 8.17 8.26
CA GLY A 98 -11.54 8.33 8.00
C GLY A 98 -10.95 7.34 7.00
N LEU A 99 -11.69 6.30 6.57
CA LEU A 99 -11.21 5.38 5.53
C LEU A 99 -11.70 5.79 4.14
N GLY A 100 -10.76 6.25 3.30
CA GLY A 100 -11.02 6.50 1.89
C GLY A 100 -10.98 5.22 1.03
N LEU A 101 -11.59 5.27 -0.15
CA LEU A 101 -11.62 4.15 -1.11
C LEU A 101 -10.23 3.57 -1.38
N LEU A 102 -9.22 4.43 -1.47
CA LEU A 102 -7.83 4.05 -1.73
C LEU A 102 -7.22 3.26 -0.56
N SER A 103 -7.36 3.76 0.67
CA SER A 103 -6.84 3.08 1.86
C SER A 103 -7.52 1.73 2.08
N VAL A 104 -8.83 1.67 1.83
CA VAL A 104 -9.60 0.42 1.83
C VAL A 104 -9.12 -0.54 0.75
N SER A 105 -8.88 -0.05 -0.47
CA SER A 105 -8.40 -0.87 -1.60
C SER A 105 -7.02 -1.48 -1.31
N VAL A 106 -6.11 -0.70 -0.73
CA VAL A 106 -4.78 -1.17 -0.31
C VAL A 106 -4.92 -2.23 0.79
N MET A 107 -5.76 -1.98 1.79
CA MET A 107 -6.00 -2.93 2.88
C MET A 107 -6.52 -4.27 2.36
N ILE A 108 -7.55 -4.26 1.51
CA ILE A 108 -8.11 -5.49 0.91
C ILE A 108 -7.07 -6.19 0.03
N ALA A 109 -6.34 -5.43 -0.78
CA ALA A 109 -5.31 -5.98 -1.66
C ALA A 109 -4.19 -6.66 -0.88
N GLU A 110 -3.70 -6.07 0.21
CA GLU A 110 -2.61 -6.65 1.01
C GLU A 110 -3.10 -7.79 1.93
N THR A 111 -4.35 -7.75 2.40
CA THR A 111 -4.91 -8.77 3.32
C THR A 111 -5.62 -9.94 2.63
N ASN A 112 -5.63 -10.02 1.30
CA ASN A 112 -6.46 -10.95 0.54
C ASN A 112 -7.96 -10.87 0.91
N GLY A 113 -8.48 -9.67 1.17
CA GLY A 113 -9.83 -9.51 1.66
C GLY A 113 -10.12 -10.26 2.98
N PHE A 114 -9.10 -10.36 3.84
CA PHE A 114 -9.12 -10.97 5.18
C PHE A 114 -9.22 -12.49 5.24
N GLU A 115 -9.19 -13.21 4.12
CA GLU A 115 -9.34 -14.68 4.10
C GLU A 115 -8.25 -15.45 4.89
N GLY A 116 -7.08 -14.83 5.11
CA GLY A 116 -5.98 -15.43 5.86
C GLY A 116 -5.90 -15.09 7.35
N PHE A 117 -6.83 -14.29 7.88
CA PHE A 117 -6.75 -13.77 9.25
C PHE A 117 -7.90 -14.31 10.12
N PRO A 118 -7.68 -15.41 10.86
CA PRO A 118 -8.72 -15.99 11.72
C PRO A 118 -9.05 -15.11 12.93
N ASN A 119 -8.11 -14.26 13.37
CA ASN A 119 -8.26 -13.37 14.51
C ASN A 119 -7.61 -12.01 14.27
N GLN A 120 -8.16 -10.95 14.87
CA GLN A 120 -7.65 -9.58 14.79
C GLN A 120 -6.18 -9.48 15.22
N ARG A 121 -5.72 -10.27 16.20
CA ARG A 121 -4.32 -10.30 16.64
C ARG A 121 -3.35 -10.69 15.53
N ASN A 122 -3.72 -11.63 14.67
CA ASN A 122 -2.88 -12.04 13.54
C ASN A 122 -2.76 -10.91 12.51
N LEU A 123 -3.82 -10.11 12.35
CA LEU A 123 -3.82 -8.95 11.48
C LEU A 123 -2.97 -7.81 12.03
N VAL A 124 -3.04 -7.56 13.35
CA VAL A 124 -2.22 -6.56 14.06
C VAL A 124 -0.73 -6.94 13.99
N SER A 125 -0.41 -8.23 14.19
CA SER A 125 0.95 -8.76 14.05
C SER A 125 1.47 -8.66 12.61
N TYR A 126 0.62 -8.95 11.61
CA TYR A 126 0.96 -8.77 10.19
C TYR A 126 1.18 -7.30 9.79
N ALA A 127 0.40 -6.38 10.35
CA ALA A 127 0.60 -4.95 10.18
C ALA A 127 1.86 -4.43 10.91
N GLY A 128 2.54 -5.28 11.70
CA GLY A 128 3.74 -4.92 12.44
C GLY A 128 3.47 -4.10 13.69
N TYR A 129 2.25 -4.13 14.22
CA TYR A 129 1.86 -3.48 15.47
C TYR A 129 2.03 -4.39 16.71
N ASP A 130 2.43 -5.65 16.50
CA ASP A 130 2.73 -6.59 17.58
C ASP A 130 4.22 -6.49 17.94
N VAL A 131 4.49 -6.09 19.18
CA VAL A 131 5.86 -5.94 19.71
C VAL A 131 6.35 -7.31 20.14
N VAL A 132 7.21 -7.93 19.34
CA VAL A 132 7.85 -9.20 19.72
C VAL A 132 9.08 -8.89 20.56
N GLU A 133 9.01 -9.15 21.86
CA GLU A 133 10.16 -9.05 22.77
C GLU A 133 11.15 -10.18 22.49
N ASN A 134 12.37 -9.82 22.12
CA ASN A 134 13.41 -10.79 21.79
C ASN A 134 14.30 -11.03 23.02
N HIS A 135 14.08 -12.13 23.76
CA HIS A 135 14.92 -12.53 24.90
C HIS A 135 16.18 -13.31 24.46
N GLY A 136 16.85 -12.86 23.40
CA GLY A 136 18.14 -13.39 22.94
C GLY A 136 19.30 -12.68 23.64
N GLY A 137 20.16 -13.46 24.31
CA GLY A 137 21.19 -13.02 25.24
C GLY A 137 22.08 -11.83 24.84
N ALA A 138 22.41 -11.05 25.88
CA ALA A 138 23.50 -10.08 26.00
C ALA A 138 23.59 -8.94 24.96
N ARG A 139 23.11 -7.78 25.40
CA ARG A 139 23.63 -6.44 25.06
C ARG A 139 23.37 -5.91 23.65
N ALA A 140 22.08 -5.78 23.30
CA ALA A 140 21.47 -4.60 22.67
C ALA A 140 20.00 -4.95 22.38
N LEU A 141 19.05 -4.20 22.94
CA LEU A 141 17.63 -4.33 22.59
C LEU A 141 17.43 -3.87 21.15
N ARG A 142 17.65 -4.77 20.19
CA ARG A 142 17.31 -4.56 18.78
C ARG A 142 15.89 -5.03 18.57
N TYR A 143 14.95 -4.09 18.60
CA TYR A 143 13.57 -4.31 18.17
C TYR A 143 13.58 -4.57 16.66
N SER A 144 13.36 -5.82 16.24
CA SER A 144 13.20 -6.17 14.82
C SER A 144 11.73 -6.41 14.54
N VAL A 145 11.07 -5.39 14.01
CA VAL A 145 9.70 -5.53 13.54
C VAL A 145 9.75 -5.97 12.07
N ARG A 146 9.26 -7.18 11.75
CA ARG A 146 8.97 -7.56 10.36
C ARG A 146 7.67 -6.85 9.95
N GLN A 147 7.80 -5.72 9.27
CA GLN A 147 6.67 -4.85 8.93
C GLN A 147 6.32 -4.94 7.45
N ASN A 148 5.03 -4.81 7.11
CA ASN A 148 4.59 -4.64 5.73
C ASN A 148 4.48 -3.13 5.39
N PRO A 149 5.38 -2.56 4.55
CA PRO A 149 5.49 -1.11 4.34
C PRO A 149 4.27 -0.48 3.64
N HIS A 150 3.43 -1.30 3.00
CA HIS A 150 2.25 -0.84 2.27
C HIS A 150 1.05 -0.46 3.16
N LEU A 151 1.04 -0.90 4.43
CA LEU A 151 -0.07 -0.64 5.37
C LEU A 151 0.12 0.61 6.24
N GLN A 152 1.31 1.24 6.24
CA GLN A 152 1.58 2.44 7.06
C GLN A 152 1.30 3.78 6.34
N LYS A 153 1.29 3.81 5.00
CA LYS A 153 1.15 5.05 4.22
C LYS A 153 -0.32 5.48 3.98
N GLY A 154 -1.24 5.03 4.84
CA GLY A 154 -2.69 5.19 4.70
C GLY A 154 -3.20 6.54 5.19
#